data_AF-A0A534A0Y9-F1
#
_entry.id   AF-A0A534A0Y9-F1
#
_cell.length_a   1.000
_cell.length_b   1.000
_cell.length_c   1.000
_cell.angle_alpha   90.00
_cell.angle_beta   90.00
_cell.angle_gamma   90.00
#
_symmetry.space_group_name_H-M   'P 1'
#
loop_
_entity.id
_entity.type
_entity.pdbx_description
1 polymer ?
#
loop_
_entity_poly.entity_id
_entity_poly.type
_entity_poly.pdbx_seq_one_letter_code
_entity_poly.pdbx_strand_id
1 'polypeptide(L)'
;ALANLNGVTANPYAHHFYVDQTPQIADADFGWTGSSTPGTPDWHTLLVGGLGKGGKGIYALDITDAPPALDTKSSAASEARIKKQVLWEFTDSDMGFTFGRPLIAKTRKYGWVVLVTSGYNNNAGTQTGKGHLYVLNAKTGEKLETFDTSAGDTTTPSGLGRATAFTRDIADGTIEQVYAGDLLGNVWRFDLSGTATGSYPAPVKLAQLKDKDGNPQPITTAPRIELDIDNTGLDTRRWVFVGTGKFLDTSDLSDTQQQTMYALRDGTASTPASSGLPRTRDALTANTDLTAGITAVSDTAAGWYYDLKGKTASGATERIVIDPEAAAGQFEIAWARRRLPTLAHSRARFTPPISRRV
;
A
#
# COMPACT_ATOMS: atom_id res chain seq x y z
N ALA A 1 6.01 -14.73 -32.28
CA ALA A 1 5.74 -14.91 -30.84
C ALA A 1 6.56 -16.04 -30.22
N LEU A 2 6.62 -17.25 -30.81
CA LEU A 2 7.41 -18.38 -30.28
C LEU A 2 8.93 -18.32 -30.53
N ALA A 3 9.44 -17.35 -31.31
CA ALA A 3 10.87 -17.20 -31.59
C ALA A 3 11.67 -16.56 -30.42
N ASN A 4 10.98 -15.98 -29.43
CA ASN A 4 11.62 -15.33 -28.26
C ASN A 4 11.66 -16.22 -27.01
N LEU A 5 11.33 -17.51 -27.13
CA LEU A 5 11.30 -18.43 -25.98
C LEU A 5 12.70 -18.87 -25.50
N ASN A 6 13.75 -18.64 -26.30
CA ASN A 6 15.13 -19.04 -25.96
C ASN A 6 15.80 -18.17 -24.87
N GLY A 7 15.13 -17.11 -24.37
CA GLY A 7 15.62 -16.29 -23.26
C GLY A 7 15.01 -16.61 -21.89
N VAL A 8 13.96 -17.45 -21.84
CA VAL A 8 13.19 -17.68 -20.60
C VAL A 8 13.69 -18.90 -19.81
N THR A 9 14.55 -19.72 -20.42
CA THR A 9 15.12 -20.94 -19.82
C THR A 9 16.64 -20.88 -19.66
N ALA A 10 17.29 -19.77 -20.03
CA ALA A 10 18.72 -19.57 -19.87
C ALA A 10 19.04 -18.82 -18.55
N ASN A 11 19.91 -19.42 -17.74
CA ASN A 11 20.49 -18.85 -16.52
C ASN A 11 21.60 -17.86 -16.93
N PRO A 12 21.26 -16.66 -17.44
CA PRO A 12 20.76 -15.57 -16.59
C PRO A 12 19.58 -14.79 -17.20
N TYR A 13 18.36 -15.00 -16.68
CA TYR A 13 17.22 -14.16 -16.99
C TYR A 13 17.37 -12.78 -16.30
N ALA A 14 17.45 -11.71 -17.09
CA ALA A 14 17.31 -10.34 -16.61
C ALA A 14 15.89 -9.86 -16.93
N HIS A 15 15.08 -9.56 -15.90
CA HIS A 15 13.75 -9.01 -16.09
C HIS A 15 13.86 -7.58 -16.63
N HIS A 16 13.31 -7.32 -17.81
CA HIS A 16 13.13 -5.96 -18.32
C HIS A 16 11.82 -5.42 -17.75
N PHE A 17 11.95 -4.52 -16.78
CA PHE A 17 10.80 -3.93 -16.10
C PHE A 17 10.17 -2.83 -16.98
N TYR A 18 8.86 -2.91 -17.24
CA TYR A 18 8.11 -1.92 -18.03
C TYR A 18 6.87 -1.44 -17.27
N VAL A 19 5.74 -2.12 -17.44
CA VAL A 19 4.48 -1.88 -16.73
C VAL A 19 4.23 -3.10 -15.86
N ASP A 20 4.86 -3.11 -14.68
CA ASP A 20 4.91 -4.32 -13.85
C ASP A 20 4.02 -4.24 -12.60
N GLN A 21 3.38 -3.10 -12.40
CA GLN A 21 2.44 -2.96 -11.30
C GLN A 21 1.09 -3.55 -11.67
N THR A 22 0.47 -4.28 -10.75
CA THR A 22 -0.94 -4.68 -10.89
C THR A 22 -1.82 -3.43 -10.89
N PRO A 23 -2.55 -3.14 -11.97
CA PRO A 23 -3.41 -1.96 -12.05
C PRO A 23 -4.58 -2.07 -11.06
N GLN A 24 -5.17 -0.93 -10.69
CA GLN A 24 -6.45 -0.84 -10.01
C GLN A 24 -7.56 -0.54 -10.99
N ILE A 25 -8.72 -1.13 -10.74
CA ILE A 25 -9.93 -0.92 -11.53
C ILE A 25 -11.05 -0.54 -10.55
N ALA A 26 -11.76 0.55 -10.83
CA ALA A 26 -12.94 0.96 -10.09
C ALA A 26 -13.82 1.87 -10.96
N ASP A 27 -15.12 1.91 -10.66
CA ASP A 27 -16.02 2.88 -11.28
C ASP A 27 -15.85 4.26 -10.62
N ALA A 28 -15.90 5.32 -11.42
CA ALA A 28 -15.83 6.70 -10.96
C ALA A 28 -16.83 7.58 -11.73
N ASP A 29 -17.41 8.57 -11.04
CA ASP A 29 -18.31 9.55 -11.64
C ASP A 29 -17.51 10.78 -12.11
N PHE A 30 -17.33 10.90 -13.42
CA PHE A 30 -16.64 12.02 -14.08
C PHE A 30 -17.43 13.32 -14.06
N GLY A 31 -18.72 13.27 -13.70
CA GLY A 31 -19.53 14.43 -13.37
C GLY A 31 -19.21 15.00 -11.99
N TRP A 32 -18.42 14.27 -11.18
CA TRP A 32 -18.02 14.67 -9.83
C TRP A 32 -16.52 14.46 -9.60
N THR A 33 -15.69 15.25 -10.29
CA THR A 33 -14.24 15.33 -10.05
C THR A 33 -13.78 16.77 -9.88
N GLY A 34 -12.76 17.00 -9.06
CA GLY A 34 -12.20 18.33 -8.81
C GLY A 34 -13.13 19.31 -8.10
N SER A 35 -14.28 18.86 -7.59
CA SER A 35 -15.31 19.69 -6.96
C SER A 35 -15.93 19.00 -5.75
N SER A 36 -16.37 19.80 -4.76
CA SER A 36 -17.07 19.29 -3.57
C SER A 36 -18.56 19.00 -3.82
N THR A 37 -19.08 19.38 -4.99
CA THR A 37 -20.48 19.15 -5.36
C THR A 37 -20.56 18.32 -6.65
N PRO A 38 -21.42 17.29 -6.69
CA PRO A 38 -21.62 16.51 -7.90
C PRO A 38 -22.32 17.32 -8.99
N GLY A 39 -21.89 17.15 -10.24
CA GLY A 39 -22.63 17.60 -11.42
C GLY A 39 -23.65 16.55 -11.88
N THR A 40 -23.94 16.53 -13.18
CA THR A 40 -24.73 15.46 -13.79
C THR A 40 -23.94 14.15 -13.74
N PRO A 41 -24.50 13.04 -13.23
CA PRO A 41 -23.80 11.76 -13.17
C PRO A 41 -23.30 11.29 -14.53
N ASP A 42 -22.03 10.92 -14.59
CA ASP A 42 -21.30 10.47 -15.78
C ASP A 42 -20.34 9.35 -15.36
N TRP A 43 -20.85 8.13 -15.25
CA TRP A 43 -20.11 6.98 -14.70
C TRP A 43 -19.21 6.30 -15.73
N HIS A 44 -17.97 6.03 -15.34
CA HIS A 44 -16.96 5.34 -16.14
C HIS A 44 -16.24 4.28 -15.32
N THR A 45 -15.79 3.20 -15.96
CA THR A 45 -14.89 2.22 -15.36
C THR A 45 -13.44 2.61 -15.65
N LEU A 46 -12.72 2.98 -14.58
CA LEU A 46 -11.36 3.50 -14.66
C LEU A 46 -10.34 2.41 -14.35
N LEU A 47 -9.31 2.28 -15.18
CA LEU A 47 -8.12 1.47 -14.90
C LEU A 47 -6.92 2.38 -14.68
N VAL A 48 -6.30 2.32 -13.51
CA VAL A 48 -5.10 3.10 -13.18
C VAL A 48 -3.95 2.15 -12.87
N GLY A 49 -2.80 2.37 -13.52
CA GLY A 49 -1.60 1.56 -13.34
C GLY A 49 -0.36 2.41 -13.16
N GLY A 50 0.63 1.86 -12.47
CA GLY A 50 1.97 2.42 -12.41
C GLY A 50 2.99 1.54 -13.11
N LEU A 51 4.19 2.08 -13.28
CA LEU A 51 5.27 1.42 -14.00
C LEU A 51 6.09 0.44 -13.12
N GLY A 52 5.86 0.45 -11.81
CA GLY A 52 6.62 -0.40 -10.88
C GLY A 52 8.11 -0.04 -10.93
N LYS A 53 8.96 -1.01 -11.26
CA LYS A 53 10.41 -0.79 -11.43
C LYS A 53 10.78 -0.27 -12.83
N GLY A 54 9.84 -0.24 -13.77
CA GLY A 54 10.07 0.21 -15.14
C GLY A 54 10.11 1.74 -15.31
N GLY A 55 9.57 2.50 -14.34
CA GLY A 55 9.58 3.96 -14.43
C GLY A 55 8.91 4.68 -13.26
N LYS A 56 8.88 6.00 -13.37
CA LYS A 56 8.41 6.95 -12.34
C LYS A 56 7.18 7.70 -12.86
N GLY A 57 6.06 6.99 -12.93
CA GLY A 57 4.81 7.54 -13.47
C GLY A 57 3.63 6.62 -13.27
N ILE A 58 2.45 7.23 -13.37
CA ILE A 58 1.13 6.58 -13.32
C ILE A 58 0.38 6.93 -14.60
N TYR A 59 -0.44 6.02 -15.08
CA TYR A 59 -1.35 6.25 -16.20
C TYR A 59 -2.77 5.84 -15.81
N ALA A 60 -3.76 6.45 -16.47
CA ALA A 60 -5.15 6.03 -16.37
C ALA A 60 -5.80 5.83 -17.73
N LEU A 61 -6.62 4.79 -17.80
CA LEU A 61 -7.42 4.42 -18.96
C LEU A 61 -8.89 4.39 -18.57
N ASP A 62 -9.75 4.88 -19.45
CA ASP A 62 -11.18 4.61 -19.44
C ASP A 62 -11.42 3.28 -20.17
N ILE A 63 -11.91 2.29 -19.43
CA ILE A 63 -12.19 0.94 -19.93
C ILE A 63 -13.69 0.62 -19.89
N THR A 64 -14.56 1.63 -19.80
CA THR A 64 -16.02 1.47 -19.83
C THR A 64 -16.48 0.68 -21.04
N ASP A 65 -15.96 1.04 -22.22
CA ASP A 65 -16.24 0.37 -23.48
C ASP A 65 -15.06 -0.53 -23.92
N ALA A 66 -14.63 -1.46 -23.07
CA ALA A 66 -13.61 -2.44 -23.43
C ALA A 66 -14.19 -3.47 -24.43
N PRO A 67 -13.46 -3.82 -25.52
CA PRO A 67 -13.95 -4.80 -26.49
C PRO A 67 -14.07 -6.19 -25.85
N PRO A 68 -15.05 -7.01 -26.30
CA PRO A 68 -15.28 -8.34 -25.76
C PRO A 68 -14.15 -9.34 -26.05
N ALA A 69 -13.20 -9.00 -26.93
CA ALA A 69 -12.02 -9.79 -27.21
C ALA A 69 -10.76 -8.90 -27.24
N LEU A 70 -9.68 -9.40 -26.63
CA LEU A 70 -8.34 -8.84 -26.79
C LEU A 70 -7.91 -9.03 -28.24
N ASP A 71 -7.73 -7.93 -28.96
CA ASP A 71 -7.15 -7.97 -30.29
C ASP A 71 -5.69 -8.44 -30.17
N THR A 72 -5.42 -9.67 -30.62
CA THR A 72 -4.11 -10.29 -30.51
C THR A 72 -3.11 -9.73 -31.53
N LYS A 73 -3.52 -8.78 -32.37
CA LYS A 73 -2.69 -8.11 -33.38
C LYS A 73 -2.86 -6.60 -33.28
N SER A 74 -1.74 -5.87 -33.18
CA SER A 74 -1.79 -4.42 -33.34
C SER A 74 -2.21 -4.08 -34.78
N SER A 75 -3.26 -3.27 -34.90
CA SER A 75 -3.73 -2.66 -36.14
C SER A 75 -3.91 -1.15 -35.90
N ALA A 76 -3.90 -0.36 -36.97
CA ALA A 76 -4.21 1.07 -36.87
C ALA A 76 -5.59 1.32 -36.21
N ALA A 77 -6.55 0.40 -36.39
CA ALA A 77 -7.85 0.46 -35.74
C ALA A 77 -7.79 0.16 -34.24
N SER A 78 -7.00 -0.84 -33.81
CA SER A 78 -6.82 -1.13 -32.39
C SER A 78 -6.03 -0.03 -31.68
N GLU A 79 -5.04 0.57 -32.33
CA GLU A 79 -4.28 1.72 -31.80
C GLU A 79 -5.16 2.96 -31.68
N ALA A 80 -5.95 3.28 -32.71
CA ALA A 80 -6.89 4.39 -32.67
C ALA A 80 -7.96 4.22 -31.57
N ARG A 81 -8.33 2.97 -31.24
CA ARG A 81 -9.23 2.67 -30.12
C ARG A 81 -8.55 2.88 -28.77
N ILE A 82 -7.37 2.29 -28.55
CA ILE A 82 -6.62 2.43 -27.29
C ILE A 82 -6.31 3.90 -27.03
N LYS A 83 -5.96 4.67 -28.06
CA LYS A 83 -5.74 6.12 -27.94
C LYS A 83 -6.93 6.88 -27.36
N LYS A 84 -8.17 6.44 -27.62
CA LYS A 84 -9.38 7.05 -27.04
C LYS A 84 -9.62 6.63 -25.58
N GLN A 85 -9.06 5.50 -25.17
CA GLN A 85 -9.15 4.98 -23.81
C GLN A 85 -8.12 5.64 -22.88
N VAL A 86 -6.97 6.11 -23.40
CA VAL A 86 -5.99 6.83 -22.59
C VAL A 86 -6.59 8.15 -22.12
N LEU A 87 -6.68 8.33 -20.80
CA LEU A 87 -7.14 9.58 -20.20
C LEU A 87 -5.96 10.51 -19.94
N TRP A 88 -4.97 10.03 -19.18
CA TRP A 88 -3.84 10.85 -18.76
C TRP A 88 -2.66 9.99 -18.30
N GLU A 89 -1.50 10.66 -18.27
CA GLU A 89 -0.28 10.19 -17.63
C GLU A 89 0.15 11.24 -16.59
N PHE A 90 0.64 10.79 -15.44
CA PHE A 90 1.08 11.65 -14.36
C PHE A 90 2.49 11.28 -13.91
N THR A 91 3.32 12.30 -13.71
CA THR A 91 4.62 12.23 -13.06
C THR A 91 4.82 13.50 -12.24
N ASP A 92 5.68 13.42 -11.22
CA ASP A 92 6.07 14.57 -10.41
C ASP A 92 7.59 14.62 -10.25
N SER A 93 8.11 15.82 -10.04
CA SER A 93 9.52 16.08 -9.76
C SER A 93 10.10 15.24 -8.62
N ASP A 94 9.29 14.84 -7.64
CA ASP A 94 9.72 14.04 -6.48
C ASP A 94 9.11 12.62 -6.45
N MET A 95 8.67 12.13 -7.61
CA MET A 95 8.16 10.78 -7.79
C MET A 95 9.27 9.76 -8.02
N GLY A 96 9.17 8.63 -7.34
CA GLY A 96 10.03 7.46 -7.44
C GLY A 96 9.36 6.31 -8.21
N PHE A 97 9.92 5.11 -8.07
CA PHE A 97 9.36 3.88 -8.62
C PHE A 97 8.03 3.55 -7.95
N THR A 98 6.97 3.43 -8.76
CA THR A 98 5.58 3.34 -8.28
C THR A 98 5.21 1.91 -7.93
N PHE A 99 5.71 1.41 -6.78
CA PHE A 99 5.33 0.11 -6.24
C PHE A 99 4.01 0.15 -5.44
N GLY A 100 3.62 1.33 -4.96
CA GLY A 100 2.36 1.57 -4.26
C GLY A 100 1.16 1.54 -5.20
N ARG A 101 0.21 0.62 -4.99
CA ARG A 101 -1.00 0.51 -5.82
C ARG A 101 -1.79 1.83 -5.71
N PRO A 102 -2.08 2.54 -6.83
CA PRO A 102 -2.91 3.74 -6.78
C PRO A 102 -4.28 3.43 -6.17
N LEU A 103 -4.91 4.37 -5.48
CA LEU A 103 -6.27 4.19 -4.94
C LEU A 103 -7.24 5.07 -5.72
N ILE A 104 -8.30 4.49 -6.27
CA ILE A 104 -9.42 5.24 -6.86
C ILE A 104 -10.46 5.38 -5.75
N ALA A 105 -10.78 6.61 -5.35
CA ALA A 105 -11.62 6.85 -4.18
C ALA A 105 -12.46 8.12 -4.31
N LYS A 106 -13.57 8.17 -3.56
CA LYS A 106 -14.45 9.33 -3.46
C LYS A 106 -14.11 10.15 -2.22
N THR A 107 -13.91 11.46 -2.38
CA THR A 107 -13.61 12.42 -1.31
C THR A 107 -14.68 13.51 -1.22
N ARG A 108 -14.85 14.11 -0.04
CA ARG A 108 -15.82 15.21 0.15
C ARG A 108 -15.39 16.50 -0.54
N LYS A 109 -14.09 16.75 -0.66
CA LYS A 109 -13.55 17.99 -1.22
C LYS A 109 -13.51 17.99 -2.75
N TYR A 110 -13.16 16.87 -3.37
CA TYR A 110 -12.87 16.81 -4.81
C TYR A 110 -13.71 15.78 -5.57
N GLY A 111 -14.64 15.09 -4.90
CA GLY A 111 -15.34 13.96 -5.51
C GLY A 111 -14.36 12.83 -5.80
N TRP A 112 -14.44 12.22 -6.99
CA TRP A 112 -13.59 11.12 -7.38
C TRP A 112 -12.15 11.56 -7.68
N VAL A 113 -11.20 10.90 -7.01
CA VAL A 113 -9.77 11.16 -7.10
C VAL A 113 -8.99 9.86 -7.27
N VAL A 114 -7.77 10.01 -7.78
CA VAL A 114 -6.75 8.96 -7.74
C VAL A 114 -5.66 9.38 -6.75
N LEU A 115 -5.40 8.54 -5.77
CA LEU A 115 -4.36 8.73 -4.76
C LEU A 115 -3.12 7.93 -5.13
N VAL A 116 -1.96 8.59 -5.12
CA VAL A 116 -0.69 8.01 -5.55
C VAL A 116 0.40 8.36 -4.54
N THR A 117 1.18 7.40 -4.09
CA THR A 117 2.35 7.66 -3.23
C THR A 117 3.60 7.99 -4.04
N SER A 118 4.57 8.69 -3.44
CA SER A 118 5.83 9.01 -4.09
C SER A 118 6.64 7.77 -4.49
N GLY A 119 6.42 6.61 -3.87
CA GLY A 119 7.14 5.40 -4.21
C GLY A 119 8.60 5.46 -3.78
N TYR A 120 9.44 4.63 -4.39
CA TYR A 120 10.82 4.38 -3.91
C TYR A 120 11.90 5.03 -4.77
N ASN A 121 13.07 5.30 -4.18
CA ASN A 121 14.24 5.86 -4.87
C ASN A 121 13.96 7.21 -5.57
N ASN A 122 13.24 8.08 -4.89
CA ASN A 122 13.04 9.47 -5.29
C ASN A 122 14.14 10.38 -4.72
N ASN A 123 15.41 10.06 -4.99
CA ASN A 123 16.55 10.76 -4.39
C ASN A 123 17.69 11.08 -5.37
N ALA A 124 17.40 11.13 -6.67
CA ALA A 124 18.37 11.46 -7.71
C ALA A 124 18.13 12.86 -8.31
N GLY A 125 19.18 13.54 -8.75
CA GLY A 125 19.06 14.86 -9.39
C GLY A 125 18.42 15.89 -8.45
N THR A 126 17.27 16.44 -8.82
CA THR A 126 16.53 17.47 -8.05
C THR A 126 15.54 16.89 -7.02
N GLN A 127 15.42 15.57 -6.92
CA GLN A 127 14.50 14.91 -5.99
C GLN A 127 14.97 15.05 -4.54
N THR A 128 14.04 15.12 -3.60
CA THR A 128 14.32 15.41 -2.18
C THR A 128 14.41 14.18 -1.30
N GLY A 129 13.95 13.01 -1.77
CA GLY A 129 13.87 11.78 -0.98
C GLY A 129 12.67 11.71 -0.04
N LYS A 130 11.76 12.68 -0.11
CA LYS A 130 10.63 12.79 0.81
C LYS A 130 9.43 11.95 0.43
N GLY A 131 8.59 11.63 1.41
CA GLY A 131 7.36 10.88 1.21
C GLY A 131 6.24 11.80 0.79
N HIS A 132 5.55 11.50 -0.31
CA HIS A 132 4.40 12.29 -0.76
C HIS A 132 3.19 11.42 -1.03
N LEU A 133 1.99 11.93 -0.73
CA LEU A 133 0.72 11.40 -1.24
C LEU A 133 0.10 12.45 -2.16
N TYR A 134 0.03 12.14 -3.45
CA TYR A 134 -0.57 12.97 -4.48
C TYR A 134 -2.06 12.68 -4.59
N VAL A 135 -2.86 13.74 -4.66
CA VAL A 135 -4.30 13.68 -4.93
C VAL A 135 -4.53 14.18 -6.35
N LEU A 136 -4.92 13.27 -7.24
CA LEU A 136 -5.12 13.56 -8.65
C LEU A 136 -6.61 13.58 -8.99
N ASN A 137 -7.02 14.45 -9.89
CA ASN A 137 -8.36 14.39 -10.48
C ASN A 137 -8.50 13.07 -11.26
N ALA A 138 -9.52 12.26 -10.95
CA ALA A 138 -9.68 10.94 -11.58
C ALA A 138 -9.87 11.02 -13.10
N LYS A 139 -10.52 12.08 -13.60
CA LYS A 139 -10.80 12.29 -15.02
C LYS A 139 -9.62 12.88 -15.78
N THR A 140 -8.94 13.87 -15.21
CA THR A 140 -7.95 14.67 -15.95
C THR A 140 -6.50 14.39 -15.57
N GLY A 141 -6.24 13.72 -14.45
CA GLY A 141 -4.89 13.49 -13.93
C GLY A 141 -4.23 14.75 -13.35
N GLU A 142 -4.95 15.87 -13.30
CA GLU A 142 -4.47 17.10 -12.69
C GLU A 142 -4.16 16.88 -11.21
N LYS A 143 -3.00 17.36 -10.76
CA LYS A 143 -2.60 17.33 -9.36
C LYS A 143 -3.40 18.38 -8.58
N LEU A 144 -4.39 17.92 -7.84
CA LEU A 144 -5.27 18.76 -7.03
C LEU A 144 -4.61 19.18 -5.73
N GLU A 145 -3.89 18.27 -5.08
CA GLU A 145 -3.22 18.51 -3.81
C GLU A 145 -2.09 17.51 -3.58
N THR A 146 -1.13 17.86 -2.73
CA THR A 146 -0.04 16.99 -2.30
C THR A 146 0.11 17.07 -0.79
N PHE A 147 0.19 15.90 -0.15
CA PHE A 147 0.65 15.78 1.22
C PHE A 147 2.16 15.49 1.25
N ASP A 148 2.93 16.26 2.02
CA ASP A 148 4.35 16.02 2.29
C ASP A 148 4.50 15.44 3.70
N THR A 149 5.09 14.25 3.83
CA THR A 149 5.35 13.63 5.14
C THR A 149 6.52 14.27 5.88
N SER A 150 7.32 15.08 5.19
CA SER A 150 8.60 15.67 5.61
C SER A 150 9.70 14.65 5.96
N ALA A 151 9.42 13.36 5.87
CA ALA A 151 10.36 12.30 6.19
C ALA A 151 11.15 11.85 4.97
N GLY A 152 12.42 11.55 5.20
CA GLY A 152 13.38 11.16 4.19
C GLY A 152 14.24 12.33 3.73
N ASP A 153 15.37 12.00 3.14
CA ASP A 153 16.28 12.92 2.48
C ASP A 153 16.99 12.21 1.31
N THR A 154 17.91 12.91 0.64
CA THR A 154 18.60 12.36 -0.54
C THR A 154 19.52 11.18 -0.22
N THR A 155 19.97 11.04 1.03
CA THR A 155 20.82 9.94 1.50
C THR A 155 19.98 8.76 1.99
N THR A 156 18.91 9.06 2.72
CA THR A 156 18.00 8.07 3.31
C THR A 156 16.57 8.40 2.89
N PRO A 157 16.18 8.10 1.63
CA PRO A 157 14.84 8.42 1.16
C PRO A 157 13.80 7.66 1.98
N SER A 158 12.66 8.30 2.24
CA SER A 158 11.59 7.66 3.02
C SER A 158 11.00 6.48 2.29
N GLY A 159 10.77 6.62 0.99
CA GLY A 159 10.12 5.61 0.19
C GLY A 159 8.70 5.34 0.66
N LEU A 160 7.79 6.31 0.52
CA LEU A 160 6.39 6.11 0.90
C LEU A 160 5.76 5.05 -0.02
N GLY A 161 5.36 3.92 0.58
CA GLY A 161 5.02 2.70 -0.12
C GLY A 161 3.53 2.57 -0.44
N ARG A 162 2.97 1.38 -0.21
CA ARG A 162 1.55 1.10 -0.46
C ARG A 162 0.67 1.81 0.56
N ALA A 163 -0.48 2.30 0.09
CA ALA A 163 -1.47 2.99 0.91
C ALA A 163 -2.80 2.23 0.94
N THR A 164 -3.60 2.47 1.97
CA THR A 164 -4.97 1.97 2.11
C THR A 164 -5.86 3.10 2.56
N ALA A 165 -7.04 3.24 1.94
CA ALA A 165 -8.05 4.19 2.36
C ALA A 165 -9.02 3.55 3.36
N PHE A 166 -9.50 4.35 4.30
CA PHE A 166 -10.53 4.01 5.27
C PHE A 166 -11.78 4.83 5.00
N THR A 167 -12.93 4.15 4.96
CA THR A 167 -14.25 4.76 4.95
C THR A 167 -14.99 4.39 6.23
N ARG A 168 -15.62 5.37 6.86
CA ARG A 168 -16.49 5.20 8.03
C ARG A 168 -17.87 4.68 7.62
N ASP A 169 -18.34 5.06 6.43
CA ASP A 169 -19.66 4.73 5.93
C ASP A 169 -19.57 4.06 4.56
N ILE A 170 -19.67 2.73 4.55
CA ILE A 170 -19.61 1.94 3.32
C ILE A 170 -20.79 2.27 2.38
N ALA A 171 -21.91 2.78 2.91
CA ALA A 171 -23.06 3.14 2.09
C ALA A 171 -22.80 4.39 1.25
N ASP A 172 -22.05 5.37 1.77
CA ASP A 172 -21.64 6.54 1.00
C ASP A 172 -20.33 6.29 0.23
N GLY A 173 -19.45 5.39 0.70
CA GLY A 173 -18.19 5.02 0.04
C GLY A 173 -17.16 6.16 -0.03
N THR A 174 -17.35 7.22 0.75
CA THR A 174 -16.47 8.36 0.85
C THR A 174 -15.36 8.04 1.84
N ILE A 175 -14.12 8.31 1.46
CA ILE A 175 -12.98 8.07 2.34
C ILE A 175 -12.79 9.24 3.30
N GLU A 176 -12.32 8.93 4.51
CA GLU A 176 -11.96 9.94 5.51
C GLU A 176 -10.46 9.95 5.79
N GLN A 177 -9.83 8.78 5.82
CA GLN A 177 -8.40 8.66 6.11
C GLN A 177 -7.70 7.75 5.10
N VAL A 178 -6.42 8.03 4.89
CA VAL A 178 -5.53 7.15 4.13
C VAL A 178 -4.34 6.83 5.02
N TYR A 179 -3.89 5.59 5.01
CA TYR A 179 -2.75 5.12 5.78
C TYR A 179 -1.69 4.57 4.84
N ALA A 180 -0.43 4.89 5.09
CA ALA A 180 0.69 4.35 4.33
C ALA A 180 1.92 4.14 5.22
N GLY A 181 2.72 3.13 4.91
CA GLY A 181 4.03 2.92 5.52
C GLY A 181 5.17 3.43 4.64
N ASP A 182 6.34 3.65 5.24
CA ASP A 182 7.57 3.97 4.52
C ASP A 182 8.74 3.07 4.92
N LEU A 183 9.85 3.14 4.18
CA LEU A 183 11.06 2.34 4.39
C LEU A 183 11.83 2.75 5.67
N LEU A 184 11.48 3.88 6.28
CA LEU A 184 12.03 4.34 7.56
C LEU A 184 11.18 3.88 8.76
N GLY A 185 10.23 2.98 8.52
CA GLY A 185 9.33 2.43 9.52
C GLY A 185 8.30 3.42 10.05
N ASN A 186 8.08 4.56 9.39
CA ASN A 186 7.01 5.45 9.79
C ASN A 186 5.67 4.94 9.24
N VAL A 187 4.64 4.98 10.09
CA VAL A 187 3.24 4.79 9.69
C VAL A 187 2.59 6.16 9.63
N TRP A 188 2.07 6.53 8.48
CA TRP A 188 1.45 7.82 8.22
C TRP A 188 -0.06 7.70 8.13
N ARG A 189 -0.75 8.72 8.64
CA ARG A 189 -2.18 8.95 8.46
C ARG A 189 -2.38 10.29 7.75
N PHE A 190 -3.09 10.25 6.64
CA PHE A 190 -3.52 11.41 5.87
C PHE A 190 -5.02 11.61 6.11
N ASP A 191 -5.43 12.83 6.41
CA ASP A 191 -6.84 13.15 6.66
C ASP A 191 -7.44 13.83 5.43
N LEU A 192 -8.41 13.16 4.82
CA LEU A 192 -9.15 13.60 3.64
C LEU A 192 -10.63 13.87 3.98
N SER A 193 -10.98 13.98 5.26
CA SER A 193 -12.36 14.19 5.72
C SER A 193 -12.87 15.62 5.52
N GLY A 194 -11.96 16.58 5.27
CA GLY A 194 -12.28 18.00 5.10
C GLY A 194 -13.18 18.30 3.89
N THR A 195 -13.96 19.38 4.01
CA THR A 195 -14.93 19.82 2.98
C THR A 195 -14.50 21.15 2.37
N ALA A 196 -14.39 21.19 1.04
CA ALA A 196 -14.34 22.35 0.11
C ALA A 196 -13.33 23.50 0.35
N THR A 197 -13.06 23.94 1.59
CA THR A 197 -12.27 25.13 1.91
C THR A 197 -10.94 24.79 2.56
N GLY A 198 -9.86 25.42 2.07
CA GLY A 198 -8.51 25.25 2.61
C GLY A 198 -7.83 23.95 2.18
N SER A 199 -6.54 23.83 2.48
CA SER A 199 -5.78 22.58 2.28
C SER A 199 -6.21 21.53 3.29
N TYR A 200 -6.07 20.25 2.92
CA TYR A 200 -6.12 19.18 3.89
C TYR A 200 -5.03 19.40 4.96
N PRO A 201 -5.25 18.96 6.21
CA PRO A 201 -4.27 19.13 7.27
C PRO A 201 -3.00 18.34 6.99
N ALA A 202 -1.89 18.75 7.62
CA ALA A 202 -0.62 18.06 7.48
C ALA A 202 -0.71 16.58 7.91
N PRO A 203 0.05 15.67 7.27
CA PRO A 203 0.06 14.25 7.63
C PRO A 203 0.46 14.02 9.08
N VAL A 204 -0.17 13.05 9.72
CA VAL A 204 0.15 12.64 11.08
C VAL A 204 1.04 11.40 11.03
N LYS A 205 2.22 11.47 11.67
CA LYS A 205 3.03 10.28 11.94
C LYS A 205 2.39 9.49 13.08
N LEU A 206 1.63 8.45 12.74
CA LEU A 206 0.93 7.60 13.71
C LEU A 206 1.93 6.81 14.57
N ALA A 207 2.97 6.25 13.94
CA ALA A 207 3.99 5.46 14.64
C ALA A 207 5.34 5.53 13.93
N GLN A 208 6.39 5.21 14.68
CA GLN A 208 7.69 4.82 14.11
C GLN A 208 8.07 3.44 14.64
N LEU A 209 8.10 2.47 13.72
CA LEU A 209 8.33 1.06 13.98
C LEU A 209 9.83 0.77 13.95
N LYS A 210 10.33 0.23 15.06
CA LYS A 210 11.73 -0.12 15.27
C LYS A 210 11.82 -1.49 15.92
N ASP A 211 12.89 -2.21 15.64
CA ASP A 211 13.21 -3.42 16.37
C ASP A 211 13.60 -3.10 17.83
N LYS A 212 13.83 -4.16 18.63
CA LYS A 212 14.25 -4.03 20.04
C LYS A 212 15.57 -3.28 20.24
N ASP A 213 16.41 -3.19 19.21
CA ASP A 213 17.71 -2.53 19.26
C ASP A 213 17.62 -1.07 18.76
N GLY A 214 16.42 -0.60 18.42
CA GLY A 214 16.15 0.76 17.98
C GLY A 214 16.37 1.00 16.50
N ASN A 215 16.60 -0.04 15.69
CA ASN A 215 16.76 0.11 14.25
C ASN A 215 15.38 0.21 13.56
N PRO A 216 15.16 1.18 12.67
CA PRO A 216 13.93 1.26 11.88
C PRO A 216 13.62 -0.03 11.13
N GLN A 217 12.36 -0.43 11.11
CA GLN A 217 11.89 -1.60 10.38
C GLN A 217 11.10 -1.13 9.14
N PRO A 218 11.54 -1.45 7.91
CA PRO A 218 10.92 -0.95 6.69
C PRO A 218 9.49 -1.50 6.53
N ILE A 219 8.58 -0.70 5.95
CA ILE A 219 7.21 -1.12 5.65
C ILE A 219 7.01 -1.10 4.14
N THR A 220 6.77 -2.26 3.55
CA THR A 220 6.52 -2.39 2.10
C THR A 220 5.09 -2.82 1.75
N THR A 221 4.30 -3.17 2.76
CA THR A 221 2.92 -3.63 2.65
C THR A 221 1.94 -2.50 2.94
N ALA A 222 0.73 -2.62 2.39
CA ALA A 222 -0.35 -1.69 2.68
C ALA A 222 -0.84 -1.93 4.12
N PRO A 223 -0.98 -0.88 4.97
CA PRO A 223 -1.64 -1.03 6.26
C PRO A 223 -3.06 -1.57 6.10
N ARG A 224 -3.53 -2.41 7.01
CA ARG A 224 -4.93 -2.86 7.05
C ARG A 224 -5.66 -2.20 8.22
N ILE A 225 -6.84 -1.64 7.95
CA ILE A 225 -7.63 -0.94 8.96
C ILE A 225 -8.84 -1.81 9.29
N GLU A 226 -9.06 -2.05 10.58
CA GLU A 226 -10.25 -2.75 11.06
C GLU A 226 -10.84 -2.03 12.27
N LEU A 227 -12.12 -2.30 12.52
CA LEU A 227 -12.85 -1.81 13.68
C LEU A 227 -13.18 -3.00 14.59
N ASP A 228 -13.06 -2.79 15.89
CA ASP A 228 -13.69 -3.66 16.87
C ASP A 228 -14.60 -2.83 17.80
N ILE A 229 -15.38 -3.51 18.64
CA ILE A 229 -16.19 -2.88 19.69
C ILE A 229 -15.35 -2.78 20.96
N ASP A 230 -15.43 -1.65 21.66
CA ASP A 230 -14.78 -1.45 22.96
C ASP A 230 -15.35 -2.33 24.08
N ASN A 231 -14.70 -2.35 25.25
CA ASN A 231 -15.19 -3.16 26.37
C ASN A 231 -16.53 -2.65 26.94
N THR A 232 -16.99 -1.45 26.56
CA THR A 232 -18.29 -0.92 26.97
C THR A 232 -19.42 -1.47 26.09
N GLY A 233 -19.11 -1.93 24.88
CA GLY A 233 -20.11 -2.36 23.91
C GLY A 233 -20.76 -1.21 23.15
N LEU A 234 -20.36 0.03 23.43
CA LEU A 234 -21.04 1.26 22.99
C LEU A 234 -20.21 2.10 22.03
N ASP A 235 -18.89 1.89 21.97
CA ASP A 235 -18.01 2.58 21.04
C ASP A 235 -17.20 1.58 20.21
N THR A 236 -16.59 2.12 19.16
CA THR A 236 -15.75 1.39 18.22
C THR A 236 -14.32 1.84 18.33
N ARG A 237 -13.43 0.95 17.95
CA ARG A 237 -12.03 1.01 18.32
C ARG A 237 -11.26 0.72 17.03
N ARG A 238 -10.55 1.72 16.51
CA ARG A 238 -9.88 1.62 15.21
C ARG A 238 -8.48 1.05 15.36
N TRP A 239 -8.20 0.03 14.57
CA TRP A 239 -6.92 -0.67 14.51
C TRP A 239 -6.24 -0.46 13.17
N VAL A 240 -4.95 -0.17 13.20
CA VAL A 240 -4.08 -0.10 12.02
C VAL A 240 -3.05 -1.21 12.12
N PHE A 241 -3.24 -2.25 11.34
CA PHE A 241 -2.38 -3.41 11.25
C PHE A 241 -1.27 -3.18 10.23
N VAL A 242 -0.03 -3.37 10.64
CA VAL A 242 1.16 -3.11 9.82
C VAL A 242 2.17 -4.23 10.01
N GLY A 243 2.58 -4.87 8.91
CA GLY A 243 3.68 -5.83 8.91
C GLY A 243 4.96 -5.20 8.40
N THR A 244 6.08 -5.43 9.08
CA THR A 244 7.38 -4.92 8.64
C THR A 244 8.16 -5.94 7.81
N GLY A 245 9.05 -5.41 6.98
CA GLY A 245 9.91 -6.15 6.09
C GLY A 245 9.98 -5.54 4.70
N LYS A 246 11.09 -5.86 4.01
CA LYS A 246 11.29 -5.56 2.60
C LYS A 246 11.89 -6.76 1.86
N PHE A 247 11.57 -6.80 0.57
CA PHE A 247 12.09 -7.78 -0.38
C PHE A 247 12.16 -7.14 -1.77
N LEU A 248 12.95 -6.08 -1.87
CA LEU A 248 13.07 -5.22 -3.04
C LEU A 248 14.42 -5.39 -3.74
N ASP A 249 15.45 -5.83 -3.00
CA ASP A 249 16.83 -6.00 -3.46
C ASP A 249 17.38 -7.39 -3.08
N THR A 250 18.44 -7.83 -3.77
CA THR A 250 19.10 -9.10 -3.46
C THR A 250 19.77 -9.09 -2.09
N SER A 251 20.26 -7.93 -1.63
CA SER A 251 20.80 -7.73 -0.29
C SER A 251 19.80 -8.03 0.82
N ASP A 252 18.50 -7.87 0.53
CA ASP A 252 17.45 -8.21 1.49
C ASP A 252 17.47 -9.73 1.78
N LEU A 253 17.91 -10.61 0.86
CA LEU A 253 17.89 -12.07 1.06
C LEU A 253 18.69 -12.56 2.27
N SER A 254 19.69 -11.79 2.71
CA SER A 254 20.58 -12.11 3.83
C SER A 254 20.34 -11.26 5.08
N ASP A 255 19.39 -10.31 5.04
CA ASP A 255 19.12 -9.41 6.17
C ASP A 255 18.61 -10.21 7.40
N THR A 256 19.26 -9.94 8.54
CA THR A 256 19.08 -10.64 9.82
C THR A 256 18.26 -9.83 10.83
N GLN A 257 17.79 -8.63 10.46
CA GLN A 257 16.95 -7.79 11.31
C GLN A 257 15.64 -8.51 11.63
N GLN A 258 15.30 -8.65 12.90
CA GLN A 258 14.01 -9.21 13.29
C GLN A 258 12.89 -8.26 12.84
N GLN A 259 11.94 -8.78 12.07
CA GLN A 259 10.75 -8.05 11.65
C GLN A 259 9.58 -8.35 12.59
N THR A 260 8.55 -7.50 12.55
CA THR A 260 7.49 -7.48 13.56
C THR A 260 6.15 -7.19 12.89
N MET A 261 5.10 -7.83 13.39
CA MET A 261 3.71 -7.45 13.11
C MET A 261 3.24 -6.49 14.19
N TYR A 262 2.61 -5.39 13.80
CA TYR A 262 2.06 -4.38 14.72
C TYR A 262 0.56 -4.23 14.50
N ALA A 263 -0.17 -4.00 15.58
CA ALA A 263 -1.51 -3.45 15.52
C ALA A 263 -1.55 -2.20 16.39
N LEU A 264 -1.83 -1.06 15.76
CA LEU A 264 -1.77 0.26 16.37
C LEU A 264 -3.19 0.79 16.60
N ARG A 265 -3.44 1.37 17.78
CA ARG A 265 -4.69 2.08 18.05
C ARG A 265 -4.69 3.45 17.37
N ASP A 266 -5.77 3.73 16.65
CA ASP A 266 -6.00 5.05 16.05
C ASP A 266 -7.37 5.63 16.39
N GLY A 267 -7.67 5.69 17.69
CA GLY A 267 -8.93 6.25 18.19
C GLY A 267 -10.12 5.35 17.89
N THR A 268 -11.22 5.95 17.45
CA THR A 268 -12.51 5.30 17.20
C THR A 268 -12.84 5.22 15.71
N ALA A 269 -13.98 4.63 15.33
CA ALA A 269 -14.41 4.66 13.93
C ALA A 269 -14.65 6.10 13.42
N SER A 270 -15.07 7.02 14.29
CA SER A 270 -15.39 8.40 13.92
C SER A 270 -14.26 9.38 14.17
N THR A 271 -13.44 9.15 15.19
CA THR A 271 -12.46 10.12 15.68
C THR A 271 -11.07 9.50 15.73
N PRO A 272 -10.15 9.90 14.82
CA PRO A 272 -8.76 9.42 14.86
C PRO A 272 -8.03 9.85 16.13
N ALA A 273 -6.97 9.13 16.52
CA ALA A 273 -6.17 9.52 17.67
C ALA A 273 -5.47 10.86 17.44
N SER A 274 -5.44 11.72 18.47
CA SER A 274 -4.80 13.04 18.44
C SER A 274 -3.65 13.19 19.44
N SER A 275 -3.47 12.25 20.36
CA SER A 275 -2.47 12.30 21.43
C SER A 275 -1.64 11.04 21.53
N GLY A 276 -0.43 11.17 22.09
CA GLY A 276 0.50 10.06 22.25
C GLY A 276 1.12 9.59 20.93
N LEU A 277 1.20 10.47 19.94
CA LEU A 277 1.79 10.20 18.63
C LEU A 277 3.14 10.93 18.50
N PRO A 278 4.13 10.36 17.78
CA PRO A 278 4.12 9.03 17.19
C PRO A 278 4.21 7.92 18.24
N ARG A 279 3.50 6.81 18.03
CA ARG A 279 3.65 5.60 18.84
C ARG A 279 5.01 4.96 18.59
N THR A 280 5.65 4.54 19.67
CA THR A 280 6.88 3.75 19.64
C THR A 280 6.62 2.37 20.20
N ARG A 281 7.57 1.45 19.98
CA ARG A 281 7.51 0.08 20.48
C ARG A 281 7.24 -0.03 21.98
N ASP A 282 7.82 0.86 22.79
CA ASP A 282 7.66 0.86 24.26
C ASP A 282 6.24 1.19 24.72
N ALA A 283 5.43 1.83 23.87
CA ALA A 283 4.03 2.12 24.17
C ALA A 283 3.08 0.94 23.88
N LEU A 284 3.60 -0.15 23.28
CA LEU A 284 2.81 -1.28 22.80
C LEU A 284 2.98 -2.50 23.69
N THR A 285 1.93 -3.32 23.77
CA THR A 285 1.96 -4.58 24.50
C THR A 285 2.61 -5.67 23.64
N ALA A 286 3.63 -6.34 24.16
CA ALA A 286 4.24 -7.48 23.51
C ALA A 286 3.28 -8.68 23.53
N ASN A 287 2.90 -9.18 22.36
CA ASN A 287 2.28 -10.49 22.23
C ASN A 287 3.38 -11.53 21.99
N THR A 288 3.50 -12.49 22.89
CA THR A 288 4.50 -13.56 22.80
C THR A 288 3.96 -14.86 22.20
N ASP A 289 2.63 -15.00 22.10
CA ASP A 289 1.96 -16.22 21.67
C ASP A 289 0.67 -15.91 20.89
N LEU A 290 0.74 -16.08 19.56
CA LEU A 290 -0.43 -15.91 18.68
C LEU A 290 -1.50 -16.98 18.91
N THR A 291 -1.18 -18.12 19.53
CA THR A 291 -2.13 -19.23 19.75
C THR A 291 -2.94 -19.11 21.04
N ALA A 292 -2.44 -18.34 22.01
CA ALA A 292 -3.17 -18.04 23.25
C ALA A 292 -4.26 -16.99 23.04
N GLY A 293 -4.36 -16.42 21.83
CA GLY A 293 -5.16 -15.24 21.57
C GLY A 293 -4.58 -14.00 22.25
N ILE A 294 -5.01 -12.83 21.81
CA ILE A 294 -4.63 -11.59 22.46
C ILE A 294 -5.51 -11.45 23.69
N THR A 295 -4.97 -11.82 24.86
CA THR A 295 -5.62 -11.55 26.14
C THR A 295 -5.82 -10.04 26.26
N ALA A 296 -7.07 -9.62 26.50
CA ALA A 296 -7.60 -8.27 26.34
C ALA A 296 -6.54 -7.16 26.44
N VAL A 297 -6.07 -6.69 25.27
CA VAL A 297 -5.32 -5.43 25.21
C VAL A 297 -6.26 -4.36 25.74
N SER A 298 -5.86 -3.70 26.84
CA SER A 298 -6.73 -2.73 27.50
C SER A 298 -7.16 -1.64 26.51
N ASP A 299 -8.33 -1.05 26.72
CA ASP A 299 -8.81 0.05 25.86
C ASP A 299 -7.85 1.24 25.83
N THR A 300 -7.07 1.39 26.90
CA THR A 300 -6.06 2.44 27.06
C THR A 300 -4.72 2.13 26.42
N ALA A 301 -4.45 0.88 26.04
CA ALA A 301 -3.19 0.50 25.44
C ALA A 301 -3.08 1.11 24.04
N ALA A 302 -1.86 1.49 23.63
CA ALA A 302 -1.66 2.04 22.30
C ALA A 302 -1.68 0.98 21.18
N GLY A 303 -1.75 -0.29 21.56
CA GLY A 303 -1.82 -1.44 20.67
C GLY A 303 -0.88 -2.55 21.10
N TRP A 304 -0.53 -3.41 20.17
CA TRP A 304 0.32 -4.58 20.44
C TRP A 304 1.25 -4.88 19.26
N TYR A 305 2.26 -5.72 19.53
CA TYR A 305 3.15 -6.22 18.49
C TYR A 305 3.49 -7.69 18.71
N TYR A 306 3.84 -8.39 17.63
CA TYR A 306 4.37 -9.75 17.65
C TYR A 306 5.64 -9.81 16.81
N ASP A 307 6.78 -10.12 17.45
CA ASP A 307 8.04 -10.30 16.72
C ASP A 307 8.05 -11.62 15.97
N LEU A 308 8.39 -11.56 14.68
CA LEU A 308 8.49 -12.74 13.85
C LEU A 308 9.67 -13.59 14.32
N LYS A 309 9.40 -14.87 14.56
CA LYS A 309 10.37 -15.82 15.14
C LYS A 309 11.06 -16.68 14.09
N GLY A 310 10.55 -16.71 12.85
CA GLY A 310 11.15 -17.49 11.78
C GLY A 310 12.54 -16.99 11.39
N LYS A 311 13.50 -17.92 11.32
CA LYS A 311 14.86 -17.66 10.83
C LYS A 311 15.32 -18.82 9.95
N THR A 312 16.08 -18.53 8.90
CA THR A 312 16.77 -19.55 8.11
C THR A 312 18.04 -20.02 8.83
N ALA A 313 18.64 -21.12 8.36
CA ALA A 313 19.96 -21.55 8.83
C ALA A 313 21.07 -20.52 8.59
N SER A 314 20.90 -19.65 7.58
CA SER A 314 21.84 -18.56 7.27
C SER A 314 21.60 -17.29 8.09
N GLY A 315 20.66 -17.30 9.04
CA GLY A 315 20.33 -16.17 9.90
C GLY A 315 19.33 -15.16 9.33
N ALA A 316 18.92 -15.31 8.06
CA ALA A 316 17.91 -14.44 7.46
C ALA A 316 16.56 -14.62 8.17
N THR A 317 15.89 -13.51 8.45
CA THR A 317 14.66 -13.47 9.25
C THR A 317 13.40 -13.53 8.39
N GLU A 318 12.32 -14.01 9.00
CA GLU A 318 10.95 -13.94 8.49
C GLU A 318 10.47 -12.49 8.37
N ARG A 319 9.62 -12.21 7.37
CA ARG A 319 9.18 -10.86 6.97
C ARG A 319 7.76 -10.87 6.45
N ILE A 320 7.07 -9.73 6.56
CA ILE A 320 5.76 -9.52 5.96
C ILE A 320 5.93 -8.59 4.76
N VAL A 321 5.80 -9.16 3.56
CA VAL A 321 5.95 -8.47 2.26
C VAL A 321 4.73 -8.65 1.36
N ILE A 322 3.67 -9.22 1.92
CA ILE A 322 2.37 -9.39 1.29
C ILE A 322 1.38 -8.60 2.14
N ASP A 323 0.46 -7.90 1.49
CA ASP A 323 -0.52 -7.06 2.16
C ASP A 323 -1.38 -7.92 3.11
N PRO A 324 -1.53 -7.55 4.38
CA PRO A 324 -2.39 -8.27 5.31
C PRO A 324 -3.86 -8.17 4.90
N GLU A 325 -4.60 -9.26 5.05
CA GLU A 325 -6.03 -9.33 4.79
C GLU A 325 -6.80 -9.60 6.08
N ALA A 326 -8.07 -9.16 6.13
CA ALA A 326 -8.97 -9.52 7.20
C ALA A 326 -10.33 -9.84 6.60
N ALA A 327 -11.00 -10.86 7.14
CA ALA A 327 -12.32 -11.28 6.72
C ALA A 327 -13.18 -11.62 7.96
N ALA A 328 -14.38 -11.05 8.02
CA ALA A 328 -15.41 -11.39 9.01
C ALA A 328 -14.95 -11.34 10.50
N GLY A 329 -14.16 -10.34 10.88
CA GLY A 329 -13.65 -10.20 12.25
C GLY A 329 -12.54 -11.18 12.63
N GLN A 330 -12.08 -12.00 11.68
CA GLN A 330 -10.85 -12.77 11.76
C GLN A 330 -9.77 -12.10 10.91
N PHE A 331 -8.59 -11.90 11.52
CA PHE A 331 -7.46 -11.26 10.86
C PHE A 331 -6.53 -12.34 10.29
N GLU A 332 -6.61 -12.57 8.99
CA GLU A 332 -5.78 -13.55 8.28
C GLU A 332 -4.55 -12.88 7.67
N ILE A 333 -3.41 -12.96 8.35
CA ILE A 333 -2.14 -12.57 7.74
C ILE A 333 -1.59 -13.78 6.98
N ALA A 334 -1.53 -13.71 5.66
CA ALA A 334 -0.74 -14.66 4.85
C ALA A 334 0.66 -14.09 4.62
N TRP A 335 1.70 -14.81 5.05
CA TRP A 335 3.09 -14.41 4.77
C TRP A 335 3.92 -15.59 4.25
N ALA A 336 4.87 -15.31 3.36
CA ALA A 336 5.68 -16.32 2.70
C ALA A 336 6.90 -16.71 3.56
N ARG A 337 7.13 -18.03 3.72
CA ARG A 337 8.40 -18.59 4.23
C ARG A 337 9.13 -19.29 3.09
N ARG A 338 10.41 -19.00 2.88
CA ARG A 338 11.25 -19.81 1.98
C ARG A 338 11.66 -21.10 2.69
N ARG A 339 11.16 -22.26 2.22
CA ARG A 339 11.85 -23.55 2.41
C ARG A 339 12.89 -23.71 1.28
N LEU A 340 14.16 -23.76 1.63
CA LEU A 340 15.21 -24.23 0.72
C LEU A 340 15.07 -25.76 0.57
N PRO A 341 14.98 -26.31 -0.65
CA PRO A 341 15.12 -27.75 -0.84
C PRO A 341 16.60 -28.11 -0.67
N THR A 342 16.92 -28.89 0.36
CA THR A 342 18.19 -29.62 0.42
C THR A 342 18.22 -30.60 -0.76
N LEU A 343 19.24 -30.45 -1.61
CA LEU A 343 19.55 -31.33 -2.73
C LEU A 343 19.78 -32.76 -2.24
N ALA A 344 18.81 -33.63 -2.46
CA ALA A 344 19.02 -35.06 -2.63
C ALA A 344 18.08 -35.52 -3.75
N HIS A 345 18.67 -36.10 -4.80
CA HIS A 345 17.97 -36.59 -5.98
C HIS A 345 16.84 -37.56 -5.59
N SER A 346 15.58 -37.16 -5.80
CA SER A 346 14.51 -38.01 -6.35
C SER A 346 13.24 -37.19 -6.53
N ARG A 347 12.49 -37.48 -7.59
CA ARG A 347 11.28 -36.80 -8.07
C ARG A 347 10.34 -36.37 -6.92
N ALA A 348 10.07 -35.07 -6.80
CA ALA A 348 9.02 -34.56 -5.92
C ALA A 348 7.91 -33.89 -6.75
N ARG A 349 6.70 -34.45 -6.66
CA ARG A 349 5.45 -33.83 -7.11
C ARG A 349 5.26 -32.51 -6.37
N PHE A 350 4.82 -31.49 -7.10
CA PHE A 350 4.31 -30.25 -6.52
C PHE A 350 3.14 -30.58 -5.58
N THR A 351 3.29 -30.18 -4.32
CA THR A 351 2.19 -30.12 -3.36
C THR A 351 2.00 -28.63 -3.03
N PRO A 352 0.78 -28.08 -3.08
CA PRO A 352 0.53 -26.64 -2.95
C PRO A 352 0.87 -26.10 -1.55
N PRO A 353 1.06 -24.76 -1.41
CA PRO A 353 1.45 -24.12 -0.16
C PRO A 353 0.44 -24.36 0.96
N ILE A 354 0.96 -24.64 2.16
CA ILE A 354 0.18 -24.78 3.39
C ILE A 354 -0.21 -23.38 3.85
N SER A 355 -1.50 -23.04 3.71
CA SER A 355 -2.18 -21.98 4.46
C SER A 355 -2.17 -22.35 5.95
N ARG A 356 -1.57 -21.52 6.81
CA ARG A 356 -1.82 -21.57 8.25
C ARG A 356 -2.97 -20.62 8.57
N ARG A 357 -4.12 -21.19 8.92
CA ARG A 357 -5.24 -20.46 9.54
C ARG A 357 -4.91 -20.20 10.99
N VAL A 358 -5.16 -18.99 11.46
CA VAL A 358 -5.22 -18.63 12.88
C VAL A 358 -6.57 -17.98 13.12
#